data_AF-A0A2A7VVH7-F1
#
_entry.id   AF-A0A2A7VVH7-F1
#
_cell.length_a   1.000
_cell.length_b   1.000
_cell.length_c   1.000
_cell.angle_alpha   90.00
_cell.angle_beta   90.00
_cell.angle_gamma   90.00
#
_symmetry.space_group_name_H-M   'P 1'
#
loop_
_entity.id
_entity.type
_entity.pdbx_description
1 polymer ?
#
loop_
_entity_poly.entity_id
_entity_poly.type
_entity_poly.pdbx_seq_one_letter_code
_entity_poly.pdbx_strand_id
1 'polypeptide(L)'
;GPTGPTGATGPTGPTGLTGPTGLTGATGAGAVIPFASGGPVALATVLGGLANTGALLGFGSSFFPVIVPPGGPITIGPVPPVFDFAFVAPRAGTITSLAGFFSVTVAVALALGSIQIQMQLYSAPAASNTFTPVGTPLLLTPAFSGLIAIGNTSSGISAQAIAVAPQDKILLVVSSTTPGFDIATAITGFASAGITFV
;
A
#
# COMPACT_ATOMS: atom_id res chain seq x y z
N GLY A 1 -3.89 -63.51 66.75
CA GLY A 1 -3.85 -64.08 65.38
C GLY A 1 -3.22 -63.06 64.44
N PRO A 2 -2.68 -63.47 63.28
CA PRO A 2 -2.09 -62.53 62.33
C PRO A 2 -3.16 -61.55 61.82
N THR A 3 -2.77 -60.29 61.60
CA THR A 3 -3.64 -59.26 61.02
C THR A 3 -4.11 -59.70 59.63
N GLY A 4 -5.40 -59.53 59.35
CA GLY A 4 -5.99 -59.90 58.06
C GLY A 4 -5.42 -59.08 56.90
N PRO A 5 -5.54 -59.58 55.65
CA PRO A 5 -5.05 -58.87 54.47
C PRO A 5 -5.76 -57.53 54.30
N THR A 6 -5.02 -56.51 53.87
CA THR A 6 -5.57 -55.20 53.51
C THR A 6 -6.60 -55.35 52.40
N GLY A 7 -7.73 -54.66 52.52
CA GLY A 7 -8.80 -54.66 51.52
C GLY A 7 -8.34 -54.07 50.17
N ALA A 8 -9.08 -54.41 49.10
CA ALA A 8 -8.81 -53.88 47.77
C ALA A 8 -8.97 -52.35 47.73
N THR A 9 -8.09 -51.66 47.00
CA THR A 9 -8.22 -50.22 46.73
C THR A 9 -9.56 -49.93 46.06
N GLY A 10 -10.25 -48.89 46.54
CA GLY A 10 -11.53 -48.47 45.97
C GLY A 10 -11.42 -47.96 44.52
N PRO A 11 -12.55 -47.80 43.81
CA PRO A 11 -12.56 -47.29 42.45
C PRO A 11 -12.05 -45.84 42.40
N THR A 12 -11.39 -45.47 41.30
CA THR A 12 -11.01 -44.08 41.02
C THR A 12 -12.27 -43.20 41.01
N GLY A 13 -12.19 -42.01 41.62
CA GLY A 13 -13.28 -41.05 41.64
C GLY A 13 -13.62 -40.49 40.25
N PRO A 14 -14.78 -39.81 40.10
CA PRO A 14 -15.16 -39.20 38.83
C PRO A 14 -14.19 -38.09 38.44
N THR A 15 -13.97 -37.91 37.13
CA THR A 15 -13.24 -36.76 36.59
C THR A 15 -13.92 -35.46 37.00
N GLY A 16 -13.12 -34.45 37.38
CA GLY A 16 -13.63 -33.12 37.74
C GLY A 16 -14.31 -32.40 36.58
N LEU A 17 -15.10 -31.37 36.89
CA LEU A 17 -15.75 -30.52 35.89
C LEU A 17 -14.69 -29.78 35.04
N THR A 18 -15.00 -29.57 33.76
CA THR A 18 -14.21 -28.70 32.89
C THR A 18 -14.12 -27.29 33.48
N GLY A 19 -12.93 -26.70 33.49
CA GLY A 19 -12.73 -25.32 33.94
C GLY A 19 -13.47 -24.30 33.07
N PRO A 20 -13.62 -23.04 33.54
CA PRO A 20 -14.25 -21.99 32.76
C PRO A 20 -13.46 -21.66 31.50
N THR A 21 -14.15 -21.23 30.44
CA THR A 21 -13.52 -20.66 29.24
C THR A 21 -12.70 -19.41 29.61
N GLY A 22 -11.51 -19.26 29.02
CA GLY A 22 -10.67 -18.07 29.23
C GLY A 22 -11.28 -16.79 28.64
N LEU A 23 -10.72 -15.63 29.02
CA LEU A 23 -11.14 -14.34 28.49
C LEU A 23 -10.79 -14.20 27.00
N THR A 24 -11.63 -13.51 26.23
CA THR A 24 -11.30 -13.09 24.86
C THR A 24 -10.07 -12.17 24.87
N GLY A 25 -9.14 -12.37 23.94
CA GLY A 25 -7.96 -11.51 23.79
C GLY A 25 -8.30 -10.09 23.35
N ALA A 26 -7.38 -9.15 23.57
CA ALA A 26 -7.55 -7.76 23.14
C ALA A 26 -7.57 -7.63 21.61
N THR A 27 -8.37 -6.70 21.09
CA THR A 27 -8.35 -6.33 19.66
C THR A 27 -6.98 -5.76 19.29
N GLY A 28 -6.44 -6.18 18.14
CA GLY A 28 -5.17 -5.66 17.63
C GLY A 28 -5.22 -4.15 17.33
N ALA A 29 -4.10 -3.46 17.51
CA ALA A 29 -4.00 -2.00 17.40
C ALA A 29 -4.10 -1.44 15.97
N GLY A 30 -4.04 -2.29 14.95
CA GLY A 30 -4.09 -1.92 13.54
C GLY A 30 -3.57 -3.03 12.63
N ALA A 31 -3.66 -2.81 11.32
CA ALA A 31 -3.11 -3.66 10.28
C ALA A 31 -2.17 -2.85 9.38
N VAL A 32 -1.14 -3.50 8.83
CA VAL A 32 -0.32 -2.94 7.76
C VAL A 32 -0.77 -3.55 6.44
N ILE A 33 -0.99 -2.70 5.44
CA ILE A 33 -1.32 -3.14 4.08
C ILE A 33 -0.12 -2.82 3.18
N PRO A 34 0.65 -3.83 2.75
CA PRO A 34 1.84 -3.65 1.92
C PRO A 34 1.51 -3.56 0.42
N PHE A 35 2.26 -2.73 -0.27
CA PHE A 35 2.25 -2.60 -1.73
C PHE A 35 3.68 -2.75 -2.26
N ALA A 36 3.83 -3.51 -3.32
CA ALA A 36 5.11 -3.73 -3.98
C ALA A 36 4.89 -3.92 -5.48
N SER A 37 5.71 -3.24 -6.27
CA SER A 37 5.65 -3.27 -7.73
C SER A 37 5.93 -4.65 -8.36
N GLY A 38 6.65 -5.53 -7.66
CA GLY A 38 7.11 -6.82 -8.18
C GLY A 38 8.28 -6.68 -9.16
N GLY A 39 8.06 -5.93 -10.25
CA GLY A 39 9.08 -5.55 -11.25
C GLY A 39 9.26 -4.03 -11.33
N PRO A 40 10.23 -3.54 -12.13
CA PRO A 40 10.40 -2.11 -12.37
C PRO A 40 9.17 -1.50 -13.06
N VAL A 41 8.75 -0.32 -12.61
CA VAL A 41 7.70 0.49 -13.23
C VAL A 41 8.31 1.71 -13.91
N ALA A 42 7.77 2.09 -15.06
CA ALA A 42 8.14 3.32 -15.75
C ALA A 42 7.11 4.41 -15.48
N LEU A 43 7.58 5.57 -15.03
CA LEU A 43 6.76 6.76 -14.74
C LEU A 43 7.22 7.85 -15.68
N ALA A 44 6.29 8.53 -16.36
CA ALA A 44 6.64 9.57 -17.30
C ALA A 44 5.84 10.85 -17.06
N THR A 45 6.53 11.97 -17.16
CA THR A 45 5.90 13.30 -17.26
C THR A 45 5.87 13.75 -18.71
N VAL A 46 4.84 14.51 -19.06
CA VAL A 46 4.73 15.23 -20.33
C VAL A 46 4.70 16.72 -20.05
N LEU A 47 5.13 17.52 -21.03
CA LEU A 47 5.01 18.97 -20.93
C LEU A 47 3.53 19.36 -20.79
N GLY A 48 3.22 20.19 -19.79
CA GLY A 48 1.86 20.57 -19.41
C GLY A 48 1.16 19.57 -18.48
N GLY A 49 1.79 18.44 -18.14
CA GLY A 49 1.34 17.51 -17.08
C GLY A 49 0.07 16.71 -17.33
N LEU A 50 -0.71 17.01 -18.38
CA LEU A 50 -2.06 16.44 -18.59
C LEU A 50 -2.09 14.95 -18.91
N ALA A 51 -1.00 14.40 -19.45
CA ALA A 51 -0.88 12.99 -19.79
C ALA A 51 0.28 12.31 -19.05
N ASN A 52 0.60 12.79 -17.85
CA ASN A 52 1.56 12.10 -16.99
C ASN A 52 1.09 10.66 -16.75
N THR A 53 2.03 9.73 -16.78
CA THR A 53 1.76 8.32 -16.54
C THR A 53 2.44 7.85 -15.27
N GLY A 54 1.75 6.96 -14.57
CA GLY A 54 2.22 6.30 -13.37
C GLY A 54 1.94 4.80 -13.41
N ALA A 55 1.99 4.19 -12.23
CA ALA A 55 1.72 2.78 -12.03
C ALA A 55 0.76 2.56 -10.85
N LEU A 56 -0.10 1.55 -10.98
CA LEU A 56 -0.84 0.98 -9.85
C LEU A 56 0.05 -0.06 -9.18
N LEU A 57 0.12 -0.03 -7.85
CA LEU A 57 0.87 -1.01 -7.06
C LEU A 57 -0.11 -1.95 -6.34
N GLY A 58 0.16 -3.25 -6.40
CA GLY A 58 -0.56 -4.28 -5.63
C GLY A 58 0.38 -5.02 -4.70
N PHE A 59 0.00 -6.25 -4.32
CA PHE A 59 0.83 -7.09 -3.46
C PHE A 59 1.83 -7.92 -4.27
N GLY A 60 2.96 -7.31 -4.64
CA GLY A 60 4.03 -7.97 -5.39
C GLY A 60 3.83 -7.94 -6.91
N SER A 61 2.95 -7.09 -7.41
CA SER A 61 2.69 -6.88 -8.83
C SER A 61 2.31 -5.41 -9.09
N SER A 62 2.40 -4.99 -10.34
CA SER A 62 2.03 -3.64 -10.77
C SER A 62 1.39 -3.62 -12.15
N PHE A 63 0.70 -2.52 -12.46
CA PHE A 63 0.18 -2.23 -13.78
C PHE A 63 0.57 -0.83 -14.21
N PHE A 64 1.21 -0.73 -15.37
CA PHE A 64 1.66 0.52 -15.97
C PHE A 64 1.79 0.34 -17.50
N PRO A 65 1.67 1.42 -18.29
CA PRO A 65 1.39 2.79 -17.85
C PRO A 65 -0.09 3.02 -17.54
N VAL A 66 -0.37 3.84 -16.53
CA VAL A 66 -1.70 4.39 -16.25
C VAL A 66 -1.62 5.91 -16.36
N ILE A 67 -2.54 6.53 -17.12
CA ILE A 67 -2.66 8.00 -17.14
C ILE A 67 -3.12 8.44 -15.75
N VAL A 68 -2.38 9.36 -15.13
CA VAL A 68 -2.68 9.91 -13.81
C VAL A 68 -3.08 11.37 -13.99
N PRO A 69 -4.40 11.67 -14.07
CA PRO A 69 -4.85 13.04 -14.24
C PRO A 69 -4.47 13.87 -13.00
N PRO A 70 -4.02 15.12 -13.15
CA PRO A 70 -3.66 15.98 -12.02
C PRO A 70 -4.85 16.16 -11.05
N GLY A 71 -4.78 15.49 -9.90
CA GLY A 71 -5.86 15.49 -8.89
C GLY A 71 -7.18 14.86 -9.36
N GLY A 72 -7.19 14.18 -10.51
CA GLY A 72 -8.40 13.58 -11.08
C GLY A 72 -8.54 12.09 -10.78
N PRO A 73 -9.72 11.52 -11.07
CA PRO A 73 -10.02 10.12 -10.78
C PRO A 73 -9.31 9.14 -11.73
N ILE A 74 -9.22 7.88 -11.30
CA ILE A 74 -8.81 6.74 -12.11
C ILE A 74 -9.98 5.77 -12.18
N THR A 75 -10.34 5.34 -13.39
CA THR A 75 -11.39 4.34 -13.60
C THR A 75 -10.75 3.03 -14.04
N ILE A 76 -11.00 1.96 -13.29
CA ILE A 76 -10.60 0.60 -13.69
C ILE A 76 -11.62 0.02 -14.67
N GLY A 77 -11.16 -0.76 -15.65
CA GLY A 77 -12.03 -1.31 -16.69
C GLY A 77 -11.27 -1.96 -17.83
N PRO A 78 -11.98 -2.62 -18.77
CA PRO A 78 -11.36 -3.31 -19.90
C PRO A 78 -10.95 -2.36 -21.05
N VAL A 79 -11.50 -1.15 -21.11
CA VAL A 79 -11.28 -0.19 -22.20
C VAL A 79 -11.22 1.26 -21.66
N PRO A 80 -10.05 1.93 -21.71
CA PRO A 80 -8.73 1.32 -21.84
C PRO A 80 -8.47 0.33 -20.68
N PRO A 81 -7.63 -0.69 -20.87
CA PRO A 81 -7.37 -1.66 -19.81
C PRO A 81 -6.67 -0.96 -18.64
N VAL A 82 -7.34 -0.93 -17.50
CA VAL A 82 -6.77 -0.60 -16.20
C VAL A 82 -7.29 -1.66 -15.23
N PHE A 83 -6.40 -2.53 -14.79
CA PHE A 83 -6.75 -3.67 -13.97
C PHE A 83 -6.94 -3.30 -12.50
N ASP A 84 -7.66 -4.17 -11.78
CA ASP A 84 -7.93 -3.95 -10.36
C ASP A 84 -6.72 -4.38 -9.51
N PHE A 85 -6.11 -3.40 -8.86
CA PHE A 85 -5.02 -3.57 -7.89
C PHE A 85 -5.45 -3.10 -6.50
N ALA A 86 -6.75 -2.87 -6.30
CA ALA A 86 -7.28 -2.35 -5.05
C ALA A 86 -7.39 -3.44 -4.00
N PHE A 87 -7.27 -3.07 -2.72
CA PHE A 87 -7.80 -3.91 -1.64
C PHE A 87 -9.19 -3.43 -1.26
N VAL A 88 -10.02 -4.35 -0.77
CA VAL A 88 -11.36 -4.06 -0.24
C VAL A 88 -11.29 -4.04 1.28
N ALA A 89 -11.75 -2.96 1.91
CA ALA A 89 -11.73 -2.80 3.35
C ALA A 89 -12.73 -3.77 4.03
N PRO A 90 -12.28 -4.65 4.95
CA PRO A 90 -13.18 -5.61 5.59
C PRO A 90 -14.01 -5.00 6.73
N ARG A 91 -13.65 -3.78 7.19
CA ARG A 91 -14.29 -3.07 8.29
C ARG A 91 -14.14 -1.56 8.10
N ALA A 92 -14.88 -0.79 8.89
CA ALA A 92 -14.63 0.63 9.05
C ALA A 92 -13.28 0.86 9.76
N GLY A 93 -12.58 1.92 9.40
CA GLY A 93 -11.31 2.28 10.05
C GLY A 93 -10.72 3.57 9.49
N THR A 94 -9.48 3.86 9.88
CA THR A 94 -8.72 5.02 9.40
C THR A 94 -7.37 4.59 8.86
N ILE A 95 -7.01 5.11 7.68
CA ILE A 95 -5.62 5.05 7.21
C ILE A 95 -4.85 6.19 7.87
N THR A 96 -3.84 5.83 8.67
CA THR A 96 -3.11 6.78 9.54
C THR A 96 -1.70 7.12 9.07
N SER A 97 -1.15 6.35 8.14
CA SER A 97 0.13 6.66 7.52
C SER A 97 0.25 6.05 6.13
N LEU A 98 1.08 6.69 5.31
CA LEU A 98 1.55 6.18 4.03
C LEU A 98 3.08 6.30 4.03
N ALA A 99 3.78 5.18 3.86
CA ALA A 99 5.22 5.12 3.66
C ALA A 99 5.54 4.64 2.25
N GLY A 100 6.67 5.09 1.71
CA GLY A 100 7.04 4.81 0.32
C GLY A 100 8.55 4.77 0.11
N PHE A 101 8.96 3.98 -0.88
CA PHE A 101 10.34 3.85 -1.32
C PHE A 101 10.38 3.61 -2.83
N PHE A 102 11.39 4.20 -3.49
CA PHE A 102 11.67 4.02 -4.90
C PHE A 102 13.17 3.82 -5.15
N SER A 103 13.53 2.89 -6.03
CA SER A 103 14.92 2.64 -6.44
C SER A 103 15.05 2.59 -7.96
N VAL A 104 15.93 3.42 -8.50
CA VAL A 104 16.17 3.57 -9.94
C VAL A 104 16.84 2.33 -10.51
N THR A 105 16.33 1.86 -11.65
CA THR A 105 16.85 0.70 -12.38
C THR A 105 17.41 1.02 -13.75
N VAL A 106 17.10 2.22 -14.27
CA VAL A 106 17.61 2.72 -15.56
C VAL A 106 18.23 4.09 -15.33
N ALA A 107 19.48 4.27 -15.73
CA ALA A 107 20.16 5.56 -15.63
C ALA A 107 19.57 6.56 -16.62
N VAL A 108 19.40 7.81 -16.19
CA VAL A 108 18.84 8.91 -16.98
C VAL A 108 19.62 10.18 -16.67
N ALA A 109 19.92 10.99 -17.68
CA ALA A 109 20.49 12.32 -17.48
C ALA A 109 19.42 13.38 -17.72
N LEU A 110 19.18 14.21 -16.71
CA LEU A 110 18.32 15.39 -16.81
C LEU A 110 19.20 16.62 -17.05
N ALA A 111 19.03 17.27 -18.20
CA ALA A 111 19.76 18.49 -18.53
C ALA A 111 19.34 19.68 -17.65
N LEU A 112 18.05 19.76 -17.30
CA LEU A 112 17.45 20.78 -16.47
C LEU A 112 16.34 20.16 -15.62
N GLY A 113 15.99 20.83 -14.51
CA GLY A 113 14.89 20.43 -13.65
C GLY A 113 15.20 19.23 -12.74
N SER A 114 14.15 18.72 -12.11
CA SER A 114 14.21 17.56 -11.22
C SER A 114 12.93 16.74 -11.35
N ILE A 115 13.02 15.45 -11.03
CA ILE A 115 11.87 14.55 -10.93
C ILE A 115 11.70 14.18 -9.46
N GLN A 116 10.48 14.34 -8.94
CA GLN A 116 10.10 13.84 -7.64
C GLN A 116 9.10 12.71 -7.79
N ILE A 117 9.34 11.60 -7.08
CA ILE A 117 8.39 10.50 -7.01
C ILE A 117 7.27 10.89 -6.06
N GLN A 118 6.03 10.68 -6.49
CA GLN A 118 4.82 10.91 -5.73
C GLN A 118 4.08 9.59 -5.55
N MET A 119 3.56 9.36 -4.35
CA MET A 119 2.65 8.26 -4.04
C MET A 119 1.34 8.83 -3.51
N GLN A 120 0.21 8.36 -4.04
CA GLN A 120 -1.11 8.88 -3.73
C GLN A 120 -2.09 7.73 -3.55
N LEU A 121 -2.87 7.79 -2.47
CA LEU A 121 -3.97 6.86 -2.23
C LEU A 121 -5.22 7.34 -2.96
N TYR A 122 -6.00 6.38 -3.42
CA TYR A 122 -7.23 6.57 -4.17
C TYR A 122 -8.31 5.68 -3.55
N SER A 123 -9.55 6.17 -3.42
CA SER A 123 -10.66 5.42 -2.84
C SER A 123 -11.86 5.32 -3.79
N ALA A 124 -12.58 4.21 -3.75
CA ALA A 124 -13.87 4.03 -4.40
C ALA A 124 -14.85 3.27 -3.47
N PRO A 125 -16.16 3.58 -3.49
CA PRO A 125 -17.16 2.76 -2.81
C PRO A 125 -17.24 1.32 -3.36
N ALA A 126 -17.83 0.41 -2.60
CA ALA A 126 -17.91 -1.04 -2.88
C ALA A 126 -18.31 -1.44 -4.32
N ALA A 127 -19.23 -0.70 -4.94
CA ALA A 127 -19.77 -0.98 -6.28
C ALA A 127 -19.23 -0.04 -7.37
N SER A 128 -18.26 0.83 -7.07
CA SER A 128 -17.70 1.79 -8.03
C SER A 128 -16.37 1.31 -8.59
N ASN A 129 -16.14 1.52 -9.89
CA ASN A 129 -14.82 1.34 -10.52
C ASN A 129 -14.07 2.66 -10.69
N THR A 130 -14.66 3.77 -10.27
CA THR A 130 -14.05 5.09 -10.32
C THR A 130 -13.49 5.43 -8.96
N PHE A 131 -12.18 5.59 -8.89
CA PHE A 131 -11.44 5.94 -7.68
C PHE A 131 -11.02 7.40 -7.71
N THR A 132 -11.20 8.10 -6.60
CA THR A 132 -10.80 9.49 -6.42
C THR A 132 -9.61 9.60 -5.46
N PRO A 133 -8.69 10.56 -5.64
CA PRO A 133 -7.55 10.72 -4.73
C PRO A 133 -8.02 11.09 -3.33
N VAL A 134 -7.36 10.54 -2.30
CA VAL A 134 -7.65 10.79 -0.88
C VAL A 134 -6.39 10.97 -0.04
N GLY A 135 -6.48 11.83 0.98
CA GLY A 135 -5.33 12.17 1.83
C GLY A 135 -4.29 13.03 1.12
N THR A 136 -3.17 13.26 1.78
CA THR A 136 -2.09 14.10 1.25
C THR A 136 -1.12 13.25 0.43
N PRO A 137 -0.77 13.66 -0.81
CA PRO A 137 0.25 12.97 -1.59
C PRO A 137 1.57 12.87 -0.84
N LEU A 138 2.17 11.68 -0.81
CA LEU A 138 3.51 11.48 -0.28
C LEU A 138 4.52 11.81 -1.38
N LEU A 139 5.30 12.87 -1.17
CA LEU A 139 6.45 13.22 -2.01
C LEU A 139 7.71 12.57 -1.45
N LEU A 140 8.33 11.67 -2.20
CA LEU A 140 9.57 11.02 -1.76
C LEU A 140 10.75 11.98 -1.87
N THR A 141 11.71 11.80 -0.97
CA THR A 141 12.95 12.60 -0.93
C THR A 141 14.18 11.70 -0.92
N PRO A 142 15.30 12.13 -1.53
CA PRO A 142 15.45 13.35 -2.34
C PRO A 142 14.71 13.26 -3.68
N ALA A 143 14.44 14.41 -4.30
CA ALA A 143 14.11 14.46 -5.72
C ALA A 143 15.37 14.16 -6.54
N PHE A 144 15.20 13.60 -7.74
CA PHE A 144 16.28 13.24 -8.64
C PHE A 144 16.58 14.38 -9.63
N SER A 145 17.84 14.73 -9.81
CA SER A 145 18.29 15.78 -10.74
C SER A 145 19.67 15.46 -11.31
N GLY A 146 20.03 16.11 -12.42
CA GLY A 146 21.32 15.88 -13.08
C GLY A 146 21.45 14.44 -13.57
N LEU A 147 22.58 13.79 -13.25
CA LEU A 147 22.81 12.39 -13.57
C LEU A 147 22.12 11.48 -12.54
N ILE A 148 21.06 10.81 -12.97
CA ILE A 148 20.38 9.78 -12.19
C ILE A 148 21.01 8.43 -12.52
N ALA A 149 21.68 7.84 -11.53
CA ALA A 149 22.33 6.54 -11.66
C ALA A 149 21.41 5.39 -11.21
N ILE A 150 21.69 4.19 -11.72
CA ILE A 150 21.09 2.95 -11.21
C ILE A 150 21.41 2.83 -9.72
N GLY A 151 20.41 2.43 -8.93
CA GLY A 151 20.52 2.29 -7.49
C GLY A 151 20.34 3.60 -6.72
N ASN A 152 20.13 4.75 -7.38
CA ASN A 152 19.66 5.94 -6.67
C ASN A 152 18.28 5.68 -6.07
N THR A 153 18.04 6.19 -4.87
CA THR A 153 16.83 5.91 -4.09
C THR A 153 16.19 7.18 -3.56
N SER A 154 14.87 7.14 -3.39
CA SER A 154 14.12 8.12 -2.62
C SER A 154 13.12 7.40 -1.71
N SER A 155 12.80 8.00 -0.57
CA SER A 155 11.87 7.43 0.40
C SER A 155 11.14 8.51 1.18
N GLY A 156 10.12 8.11 1.92
CA GLY A 156 9.37 9.02 2.78
C GLY A 156 8.26 8.32 3.53
N ILE A 157 7.71 9.04 4.50
CA ILE A 157 6.51 8.66 5.23
C ILE A 157 5.72 9.92 5.56
N SER A 158 4.39 9.84 5.45
CA SER A 158 3.49 10.92 5.85
C SER A 158 2.36 10.36 6.72
N ALA A 159 1.95 11.16 7.71
CA ALA A 159 0.74 10.89 8.47
C ALA A 159 -0.49 11.09 7.56
N GLN A 160 -1.52 10.30 7.79
CA GLN A 160 -2.79 10.34 7.06
C GLN A 160 -3.95 10.37 8.06
N ALA A 161 -5.11 10.83 7.59
CA ALA A 161 -6.35 10.84 8.36
C ALA A 161 -7.53 10.51 7.43
N ILE A 162 -7.42 9.39 6.72
CA ILE A 162 -8.40 9.00 5.69
C ILE A 162 -9.38 8.02 6.33
N ALA A 163 -10.64 8.43 6.48
CA ALA A 163 -11.71 7.54 6.91
C ALA A 163 -12.05 6.53 5.81
N VAL A 164 -12.32 5.29 6.20
CA VAL A 164 -12.65 4.19 5.30
C VAL A 164 -13.88 3.47 5.84
N ALA A 165 -14.90 3.30 5.01
CA ALA A 165 -16.08 2.52 5.33
C ALA A 165 -15.87 1.03 4.99
N PRO A 166 -16.67 0.11 5.56
CA PRO A 166 -16.66 -1.28 5.13
C PRO A 166 -16.92 -1.37 3.63
N GLN A 167 -16.15 -2.22 2.94
CA GLN A 167 -16.18 -2.46 1.50
C GLN A 167 -15.66 -1.31 0.62
N ASP A 168 -15.19 -0.20 1.19
CA ASP A 168 -14.43 0.77 0.41
C ASP A 168 -13.20 0.10 -0.19
N LYS A 169 -12.90 0.46 -1.43
CA LYS A 169 -11.77 -0.04 -2.20
C LYS A 169 -10.68 1.01 -2.21
N ILE A 170 -9.44 0.60 -1.97
CA ILE A 170 -8.31 1.50 -1.90
C ILE A 170 -7.24 1.07 -2.90
N LEU A 171 -6.82 2.01 -3.74
CA LEU A 171 -5.72 1.90 -4.68
C LEU A 171 -4.53 2.74 -4.22
N LEU A 172 -3.32 2.28 -4.56
CA LEU A 172 -2.11 3.09 -4.47
C LEU A 172 -1.56 3.35 -5.86
N VAL A 173 -1.35 4.62 -6.16
CA VAL A 173 -0.73 5.11 -7.39
C VAL A 173 0.66 5.64 -7.07
N VAL A 174 1.66 5.22 -7.84
CA VAL A 174 2.97 5.87 -7.90
C VAL A 174 3.09 6.62 -9.22
N SER A 175 3.54 7.86 -9.16
CA SER A 175 3.73 8.75 -10.31
C SER A 175 4.99 9.61 -10.11
N SER A 176 5.32 10.40 -11.13
CA SER A 176 6.38 11.40 -11.05
C SER A 176 5.81 12.80 -11.27
N THR A 177 6.40 13.77 -10.59
CA THR A 177 6.15 15.20 -10.79
C THR A 177 7.48 15.91 -11.03
N THR A 178 7.43 17.10 -11.64
CA THR A 178 8.63 17.88 -11.96
C THR A 178 8.57 19.23 -11.23
N PRO A 179 9.01 19.28 -9.95
CA PRO A 179 8.95 20.53 -9.20
C PRO A 179 9.88 21.58 -9.82
N GLY A 180 9.38 22.81 -9.88
CA GLY A 180 10.12 23.99 -10.38
C GLY A 180 10.05 24.15 -11.90
N PHE A 181 10.61 23.20 -12.66
CA PHE A 181 10.68 23.29 -14.12
C PHE A 181 9.96 22.11 -14.77
N ASP A 182 8.94 22.40 -15.56
CA ASP A 182 8.17 21.39 -16.28
C ASP A 182 9.02 20.79 -17.40
N ILE A 183 9.20 19.48 -17.35
CA ILE A 183 9.97 18.72 -18.33
C ILE A 183 9.21 17.45 -18.70
N ALA A 184 9.28 17.09 -19.98
CA ALA A 184 8.91 15.75 -20.41
C ALA A 184 10.08 14.80 -20.17
N THR A 185 9.88 13.79 -19.34
CA THR A 185 10.92 12.84 -18.95
C THR A 185 10.32 11.55 -18.42
N ALA A 186 11.14 10.50 -18.31
CA ALA A 186 10.74 9.23 -17.73
C ALA A 186 11.76 8.74 -16.70
N ILE A 187 11.29 8.06 -15.68
CA ILE A 187 12.11 7.39 -14.67
C ILE A 187 11.59 5.98 -14.46
N THR A 188 12.51 5.00 -14.41
CA THR A 188 12.15 3.59 -14.25
C THR A 188 12.80 3.03 -12.99
N GLY A 189 12.02 2.33 -12.17
CA GLY A 189 12.50 1.84 -10.89
C GLY A 189 11.56 0.87 -10.18
N PHE A 190 12.08 0.21 -9.15
CA PHE A 190 11.25 -0.55 -8.22
C PHE A 190 10.54 0.42 -7.28
N ALA A 191 9.25 0.21 -7.06
CA ALA A 191 8.44 0.95 -6.09
C ALA A 191 7.87 0.02 -5.02
N SER A 192 7.85 0.49 -3.78
CA SER A 192 7.20 -0.19 -2.65
C SER A 192 6.59 0.83 -1.71
N ALA A 193 5.54 0.43 -1.00
CA ALA A 193 4.84 1.28 -0.06
C ALA A 193 4.10 0.45 0.99
N GLY A 194 3.62 1.12 2.02
CA GLY A 194 2.75 0.52 3.01
C GLY A 194 1.86 1.57 3.65
N ILE A 195 0.68 1.15 4.06
CA ILE A 195 -0.23 1.97 4.87
C ILE A 195 -0.55 1.30 6.19
N THR A 196 -0.78 2.11 7.22
CA THR A 196 -1.34 1.64 8.48
C THR A 196 -2.84 1.88 8.49
N PHE A 197 -3.62 0.83 8.78
CA PHE A 197 -5.07 0.84 8.86
C PHE A 197 -5.52 0.46 10.27
N VAL A 198 -6.11 1.40 11.00
CA VAL A 198 -6.60 1.20 12.37
C VAL A 198 -8.11 1.08 12.38
#